data_AF-A0A7K5SV68-F1
#
_entry.id   AF-A0A7K5SV68-F1
#
_cell.length_a   1.000
_cell.length_b   1.000
_cell.length_c   1.000
_cell.angle_alpha   90.00
_cell.angle_beta   90.00
_cell.angle_gamma   90.00
#
_symmetry.space_group_name_H-M   'P 1'
#
loop_
_entity.id
_entity.type
_entity.pdbx_description
1 polymer ?
#
loop_
_entity_poly.entity_id
_entity_poly.type
_entity_poly.pdbx_seq_one_letter_code
_entity_poly.pdbx_strand_id
1 'polypeptide(L)' 'QADFLTGLPVYNKSNFSRFHADSVCKASVSARGRPHSRSAQTPEFPNPGILIVTEKTNILLRYLHQQWDKK' A
#
# COMPACT_ATOMS: atom_id res chain seq x y z
N GLN A 1 19.14 -17.75 -28.43
CA GLN A 1 17.71 -17.51 -28.14
C GLN A 1 17.56 -17.24 -26.64
N ALA A 2 17.63 -15.96 -26.25
CA ALA A 2 17.37 -15.47 -24.88
C ALA A 2 16.65 -14.10 -24.92
N ASP A 3 16.14 -13.70 -26.09
CA ASP A 3 15.63 -12.35 -26.36
C ASP A 3 14.38 -12.01 -25.54
N PHE A 4 13.72 -13.01 -24.95
CA PHE A 4 12.60 -12.84 -24.03
C PHE A 4 12.98 -12.18 -22.69
N LEU A 5 14.27 -12.18 -22.32
CA LEU A 5 14.76 -11.57 -21.07
C LEU A 5 15.17 -10.10 -21.24
N THR A 6 15.02 -9.54 -22.44
CA THR A 6 15.35 -8.14 -22.73
C THR A 6 14.11 -7.24 -22.57
N GLY A 7 14.30 -5.96 -22.22
CA GLY A 7 13.20 -4.99 -22.16
C GLY A 7 12.38 -4.97 -20.86
N LEU A 8 12.91 -5.46 -19.74
CA LEU A 8 12.24 -5.36 -18.43
C LEU A 8 11.97 -3.89 -18.04
N PRO A 9 10.88 -3.60 -17.29
CA PRO A 9 10.56 -2.23 -16.86
C PRO A 9 11.71 -1.59 -16.07
N VAL A 10 12.13 -0.41 -16.52
CA VAL A 10 13.12 0.42 -15.81
C VAL A 10 12.48 1.77 -15.48
N TYR A 11 11.98 1.90 -14.26
CA TYR A 11 11.42 3.17 -13.77
C TYR A 11 12.51 4.23 -13.54
N ASN A 12 13.69 3.80 -13.10
CA ASN A 12 14.87 4.65 -12.98
C ASN A 12 16.16 3.81 -13.12
N LYS A 13 17.00 4.19 -14.09
CA LYS A 13 18.26 3.51 -14.42
C LYS A 13 19.28 3.55 -13.26
N SER A 14 19.21 4.53 -12.37
CA SER A 14 20.15 4.67 -11.25
C SER A 14 19.82 3.79 -10.03
N ASN A 15 18.63 3.18 -9.97
CA ASN A 15 18.14 2.52 -8.75
C ASN A 15 19.06 1.40 -8.26
N PHE A 16 19.69 0.65 -9.17
CA PHE A 16 20.55 -0.49 -8.83
C PHE A 16 21.97 -0.37 -9.39
N SER A 17 22.31 0.73 -10.07
CA SER A 17 23.60 0.90 -10.74
C SER A 17 24.80 1.00 -9.79
N ARG A 18 24.55 1.30 -8.50
CA ARG A 18 25.58 1.44 -7.43
C ARG A 18 25.44 0.38 -6.35
N PHE A 19 24.57 -0.61 -6.54
CA PHE A 19 24.38 -1.67 -5.56
C PHE A 19 25.53 -2.69 -5.69
N HIS A 20 26.33 -2.82 -4.64
CA HIS A 20 27.39 -3.82 -4.53
C HIS A 20 27.12 -4.71 -3.30
N ALA A 21 27.02 -6.01 -3.51
CA ALA A 21 26.82 -7.01 -2.45
C ALA A 21 28.16 -7.61 -2.03
N ASP A 22 29.15 -6.77 -1.72
CA ASP A 22 30.46 -7.24 -1.30
C ASP A 22 30.39 -7.70 0.16
N SER A 23 30.14 -8.98 0.39
CA SER A 23 30.79 -9.80 1.42
C SER A 23 30.00 -11.08 1.68
N VAL A 24 30.76 -12.18 1.71
CA VAL A 24 30.43 -13.49 2.24
C VAL A 24 29.43 -13.38 3.41
N CYS A 25 28.21 -13.86 3.20
CA CYS A 25 27.19 -14.18 4.19
C CYS A 25 27.25 -13.42 5.53
N LYS A 26 26.87 -12.14 5.54
CA LYS A 26 26.15 -11.57 6.69
C LYS A 26 24.97 -10.76 6.17
N ALA A 27 23.79 -11.35 6.31
CA ALA A 27 22.53 -10.64 6.19
C ALA A 27 22.45 -9.55 7.27
N SER A 28 23.11 -8.41 7.07
CA SER A 28 22.91 -7.21 7.86
C SER A 28 21.62 -6.53 7.37
N VAL A 29 20.50 -7.19 7.65
CA VAL A 29 19.16 -6.58 7.70
C VAL A 29 19.15 -5.38 8.68
N SER A 30 20.22 -5.22 9.48
CA SER A 30 20.41 -4.17 10.47
C SER A 30 21.13 -2.89 10.01
N ALA A 31 21.88 -2.85 8.90
CA ALA A 31 22.77 -1.70 8.63
C ALA A 31 22.27 -0.67 7.59
N ARG A 32 21.35 -1.03 6.69
CA ARG A 32 20.90 -0.10 5.62
C ARG A 32 19.40 -0.08 5.30
N GLY A 33 18.59 -0.91 5.98
CA GLY A 33 17.20 -1.16 5.59
C GLY A 33 16.14 -1.00 6.68
N ARG A 34 16.51 -0.54 7.89
CA ARG A 34 15.50 -0.18 8.89
C ARG A 34 15.10 1.28 8.64
N PRO A 35 13.82 1.59 8.40
CA PRO A 35 13.32 2.87 8.86
C PRO A 35 13.45 2.83 10.39
N HIS A 36 14.55 3.38 10.92
CA HIS A 36 14.77 3.50 12.37
C HIS A 36 13.85 4.55 12.99
N SER A 37 13.10 5.29 12.18
CA SER A 37 11.98 6.10 12.61
C SER A 37 10.72 5.25 12.62
N ARG A 38 10.22 4.91 13.81
CA ARG A 38 8.79 4.64 13.96
C ARG A 38 8.08 5.90 13.45
N SER A 39 7.19 5.79 12.48
CA SER A 39 6.36 6.92 12.06
C SER A 39 5.59 7.40 13.30
N ALA A 40 6.05 8.49 13.90
CA ALA A 40 5.32 9.14 14.97
C ALA A 40 4.02 9.61 14.34
N GLN A 41 2.89 9.02 14.74
CA GLN A 41 1.59 9.52 14.32
C GLN A 41 1.40 10.86 15.03
N THR A 42 1.79 11.96 14.39
CA THR A 42 1.33 13.28 14.78
C THR A 42 -0.17 13.33 14.54
N PRO A 43 -1.02 13.61 15.55
CA PRO A 43 -2.48 13.63 15.40
C PRO A 43 -3.00 14.77 14.50
N GLU A 44 -2.10 15.56 13.90
CA GLU A 44 -2.37 16.87 13.32
C GLU A 44 -2.82 16.83 11.85
N PHE A 45 -3.58 15.83 11.44
CA PHE A 45 -4.37 15.90 10.21
C PHE A 45 -5.68 15.14 10.39
N PRO A 46 -6.80 15.83 10.69
CA PRO A 46 -8.10 15.21 10.56
C PRO A 46 -8.28 14.86 9.08
N ASN A 47 -8.39 13.57 8.77
CA ASN A 47 -8.63 13.11 7.41
C ASN A 47 -9.92 13.77 6.88
N PRO A 48 -9.86 14.64 5.86
CA PRO A 48 -11.03 15.37 5.37
C PRO A 48 -12.02 14.46 4.64
N GLY A 49 -11.60 13.25 4.27
CA GLY A 49 -12.40 12.27 3.55
C GLY A 49 -12.81 11.10 4.42
N ILE A 50 -14.02 11.20 4.99
CA ILE A 50 -14.90 10.06 5.30
C ILE A 50 -14.47 9.24 6.52
N LEU A 51 -15.03 9.59 7.67
CA LEU A 51 -15.23 8.62 8.75
C LEU A 51 -16.09 7.48 8.20
N ILE A 52 -15.64 6.23 8.32
CA ILE A 52 -16.42 5.06 7.90
C ILE A 52 -17.63 4.96 8.83
N VAL A 53 -18.80 5.34 8.33
CA VAL A 53 -20.08 5.23 9.06
C VAL A 53 -20.82 4.01 8.54
N THR A 54 -21.16 3.08 9.42
CA THR A 54 -22.04 1.96 9.08
C THR A 54 -23.49 2.44 9.04
N GLU A 55 -24.25 1.99 8.03
CA GLU A 55 -25.69 2.24 8.01
C GLU A 55 -26.36 1.64 9.25
N LYS A 56 -27.19 2.44 9.94
CA LYS A 56 -27.89 2.03 11.16
C LYS A 56 -29.17 1.25 10.88
N THR A 57 -29.61 1.21 9.62
CA THR A 57 -30.91 0.65 9.23
C THR A 57 -30.84 -0.87 9.18
N ASN A 58 -31.91 -1.51 9.66
CA ASN A 58 -32.06 -2.95 9.53
C ASN A 58 -32.11 -3.32 8.03
N ILE A 59 -31.26 -4.27 7.62
CA ILE A 59 -31.11 -4.65 6.21
C ILE A 59 -32.42 -5.11 5.56
N LEU A 60 -33.34 -5.72 6.34
CA LEU A 60 -34.64 -6.17 5.86
C LEU A 60 -35.56 -4.98 5.54
N LEU A 61 -35.65 -4.01 6.45
CA LEU A 61 -36.48 -2.81 6.25
C LEU A 61 -35.99 -1.97 5.07
N ARG A 62 -34.66 -1.81 4.92
CA ARG A 62 -34.05 -1.13 3.76
C ARG A 62 -34.46 -1.80 2.45
N TYR A 63 -34.44 -3.13 2.40
CA TYR A 63 -34.84 -3.88 1.21
C TYR A 63 -36.33 -3.70 0.87
N LEU A 64 -37.21 -3.80 1.87
CA LEU A 64 -38.65 -3.66 1.67
C LEU A 64 -39.03 -2.26 1.16
N HIS A 65 -38.46 -1.21 1.73
CA HIS A 65 -38.68 0.17 1.27
C HIS A 65 -38.20 0.36 -0.17
N GLN A 66 -37.01 -0.14 -0.51
CA GLN A 66 -36.49 -0.06 -1.88
C GLN A 66 -37.36 -0.79 -2.91
N GLN A 67 -38.03 -1.89 -2.53
CA GLN A 67 -38.95 -2.60 -3.42
C GLN A 67 -40.28 -1.84 -3.59
N TRP A 68 -40.73 -1.15 -2.54
CA TRP A 68 -41.93 -0.34 -2.59
C TRP A 68 -41.74 0.92 -3.44
N ASP A 69 -40.64 1.66 -3.25
CA ASP A 69 -40.35 2.90 -3.99
C ASP A 69 -40.07 2.66 -5.48
N LYS A 70 -39.75 1.43 -5.86
CA LYS A 70 -39.53 1.03 -7.26
C LYS A 70 -40.81 0.61 -7.99
N LYS A 71 -41.93 0.46 -7.29
CA LYS A 71 -43.25 0.19 -7.88
C LYS A 71 -43.98 1.50 -8.19
#